data_AF-A0A117PT22-F1
#
_entry.id   AF-A0A117PT22-F1
#
_cell.length_a   1.000
_cell.length_b   1.000
_cell.length_c   1.000
_cell.angle_alpha   90.00
_cell.angle_beta   90.00
_cell.angle_gamma   90.00
#
_symmetry.space_group_name_H-M   'P 1'
#
loop_
_entity.id
_entity.type
_entity.pdbx_description
1 polymer ?
#
loop_
_entity_poly.entity_id
_entity_poly.type
_entity_poly.pdbx_seq_one_letter_code
_entity_poly.pdbx_strand_id
1 'polypeptide(L)'
;MTDHEQQRRRNEYLQECAQVRGVWDQRIAHRRGILPGATLDPVVSNIGWCGQVQLVPGANHYGEVEKAADDIAYAYELPPGSVVVDPGNRGTADTSFLWAYRSPSHARHHNLRPWGLHGNDYAGESTPPGLVTRLEWAELEDWASKYAFVWKQIRRPDGRVDMEQFLRRLTRLEAAILDVLPRTRAETVRQIVEKAGLPYESLSEDVAEAIGLQQTRRRAGGQV
;
A
#
# COMPACT_ATOMS: atom_id res chain seq x y z
N MET A 1 3.68 29.11 -6.59
CA MET A 1 4.42 28.45 -5.51
C MET A 1 5.67 29.27 -5.25
N THR A 2 5.83 29.79 -4.04
CA THR A 2 6.93 30.70 -3.68
C THR A 2 8.19 29.92 -3.24
N ASP A 3 9.37 30.53 -3.33
CA ASP A 3 10.63 29.91 -2.88
C ASP A 3 10.58 29.46 -1.41
N HIS A 4 9.84 30.21 -0.58
CA HIS A 4 9.59 29.85 0.81
C HIS A 4 8.76 28.56 0.98
N GLU A 5 7.76 28.33 0.11
CA GLU A 5 6.97 27.10 0.13
C GLU A 5 7.78 25.89 -0.33
N GLN A 6 8.62 26.05 -1.36
CA GLN A 6 9.51 24.99 -1.83
C GLN A 6 10.53 24.61 -0.76
N GLN A 7 11.15 25.60 -0.12
CA GLN A 7 12.11 25.37 0.96
C GLN A 7 11.46 24.68 2.17
N ARG A 8 10.23 25.08 2.54
CA ARG A 8 9.49 24.41 3.62
C ARG A 8 9.23 22.94 3.29
N ARG A 9 8.69 22.64 2.11
CA ARG A 9 8.43 21.25 1.67
C ARG A 9 9.68 20.40 1.63
N ARG A 10 10.80 20.96 1.17
CA ARG A 10 12.10 20.27 1.17
C ARG A 10 12.56 19.95 2.60
N ASN A 11 12.42 20.88 3.53
CA ASN A 11 12.80 20.65 4.92
C ASN A 11 11.90 19.60 5.58
N GLU A 12 10.60 19.64 5.34
CA GLU A 12 9.63 18.61 5.79
C GLU A 12 10.02 17.23 5.25
N TYR A 13 10.27 17.11 3.94
CA TYR A 13 10.71 15.86 3.32
C TYR A 13 12.02 15.32 3.92
N LEU A 14 13.03 16.17 4.10
CA LEU A 14 14.31 15.75 4.69
C LEU A 14 14.15 15.30 6.14
N GLN A 15 13.25 15.93 6.89
CA GLN A 15 12.92 15.52 8.26
C GLN A 15 12.22 14.16 8.29
N GLU A 16 11.28 13.90 7.38
CA GLU A 16 10.62 12.59 7.25
C GLU A 16 11.62 11.48 6.88
N CYS A 17 12.51 11.72 5.90
CA CYS A 17 13.59 10.79 5.57
C CYS A 17 14.51 10.52 6.78
N ALA A 18 14.85 11.55 7.56
CA ALA A 18 15.67 11.39 8.76
C ALA A 18 14.95 10.59 9.86
N GLN A 19 13.63 10.73 10.00
CA GLN A 19 12.83 9.89 10.91
C GLN A 19 12.85 8.43 10.49
N VAL A 20 12.63 8.15 9.20
CA VAL A 20 12.69 6.79 8.66
C VAL A 20 14.06 6.17 8.91
N ARG A 21 15.14 6.91 8.63
CA ARG A 21 16.51 6.46 8.89
C ARG A 21 16.80 6.26 10.38
N GLY A 22 16.28 7.14 11.24
CA GLY A 22 16.43 7.01 12.70
C GLY A 22 15.85 5.71 13.26
N VAL A 23 14.66 5.29 12.79
CA VAL A 23 14.08 4.00 13.16
C VAL A 23 14.95 2.85 12.66
N TRP A 24 15.43 2.94 11.41
CA TRP A 24 16.33 1.95 10.83
C TRP A 24 17.58 1.76 11.69
N ASP A 25 18.29 2.84 11.99
CA ASP A 25 19.54 2.82 12.73
C ASP A 25 19.37 2.25 14.14
N GLN A 26 18.25 2.54 14.80
CA GLN A 26 18.00 2.14 16.18
C GLN A 26 17.44 0.72 16.33
N ARG A 27 16.53 0.31 15.45
CA ARG A 27 15.79 -0.96 15.59
C ARG A 27 16.28 -2.05 14.64
N ILE A 28 16.72 -1.68 13.44
CA ILE A 28 17.10 -2.62 12.38
C ILE A 28 18.61 -2.82 12.34
N ALA A 29 19.37 -1.74 12.15
CA ALA A 29 20.80 -1.75 11.90
C ALA A 29 21.69 -1.77 13.14
N HIS A 30 21.10 -1.59 14.33
CA HIS A 30 21.84 -1.63 15.58
C HIS A 30 22.61 -2.96 15.72
N ARG A 31 23.67 -3.00 16.54
CA ARG A 31 24.54 -4.19 16.72
C ARG A 31 23.81 -5.47 17.14
N ARG A 32 22.64 -5.33 17.74
CA ARG A 32 21.74 -6.43 18.14
C ARG A 32 20.38 -6.36 17.43
N GLY A 33 20.29 -5.57 16.36
CA GLY A 33 19.09 -5.39 15.56
C GLY A 33 18.92 -6.54 14.55
N ILE A 34 17.88 -6.42 13.74
CA ILE A 34 17.45 -7.46 12.79
C ILE A 34 18.47 -7.63 11.64
N LEU A 35 19.06 -6.54 11.16
CA LEU A 35 20.09 -6.54 10.10
C LEU A 35 21.29 -5.71 10.56
N PRO A 36 22.13 -6.23 11.48
CA PRO A 36 23.20 -5.46 12.09
C PRO A 36 24.14 -4.82 11.06
N GLY A 37 24.37 -3.52 11.20
CA GLY A 37 25.25 -2.73 10.34
C GLY A 37 24.72 -2.39 8.96
N ALA A 38 23.53 -2.87 8.56
CA ALA A 38 22.91 -2.49 7.29
C ALA A 38 22.53 -1.00 7.27
N THR A 39 22.64 -0.33 6.13
CA THR A 39 22.23 1.08 6.00
C THR A 39 21.00 1.21 5.12
N LEU A 40 20.25 2.30 5.31
CA LEU A 40 19.06 2.63 4.51
C LEU A 40 19.19 4.04 3.92
N ASP A 41 18.95 4.13 2.62
CA ASP A 41 18.69 5.40 1.93
C ASP A 41 17.20 5.52 1.57
N PRO A 42 16.38 6.20 2.41
CA PRO A 42 14.94 6.23 2.24
C PRO A 42 14.45 7.40 1.38
N VAL A 43 13.38 7.15 0.65
CA VAL A 43 12.53 8.11 -0.06
C VAL A 43 11.11 7.97 0.49
N VAL A 44 10.55 9.07 1.00
CA VAL A 44 9.20 9.08 1.61
C VAL A 44 8.15 9.50 0.59
N SER A 45 6.96 8.90 0.69
CA SER A 45 5.78 9.25 -0.10
C SER A 45 4.51 9.29 0.77
N ASN A 46 3.39 9.71 0.18
CA ASN A 46 2.09 9.75 0.84
C ASN A 46 1.56 8.36 1.27
N ILE A 47 1.96 7.29 0.58
CA ILE A 47 1.49 5.91 0.83
C ILE A 47 2.45 5.07 1.68
N GLY A 48 3.62 5.61 2.04
CA GLY A 48 4.66 4.89 2.76
C GLY A 48 6.06 5.43 2.45
N TRP A 49 7.06 4.57 2.42
CA TRP A 49 8.42 4.91 2.01
C TRP A 49 9.05 3.74 1.27
N CYS A 50 10.09 4.02 0.50
CA CYS A 50 10.94 2.99 -0.08
C CYS A 50 12.40 3.36 0.10
N GLY A 51 13.31 2.44 -0.14
CA GLY A 51 14.72 2.76 -0.05
C GLY A 51 15.63 1.62 -0.43
N GLN A 52 16.86 1.99 -0.75
CA GLN A 52 17.93 1.04 -0.96
C GLN A 52 18.53 0.67 0.39
N VAL A 53 18.54 -0.63 0.67
CA VAL A 53 19.25 -1.24 1.79
C VAL A 53 20.62 -1.67 1.30
N GLN A 54 21.68 -1.24 2.00
CA GLN A 54 23.03 -1.74 1.81
C GLN A 54 23.35 -2.69 2.95
N LEU A 55 23.64 -3.94 2.62
CA LEU A 55 23.98 -4.98 3.56
C LEU A 55 25.49 -4.98 3.81
N VAL A 56 25.89 -5.53 4.97
CA VAL A 56 27.30 -5.72 5.30
C VAL A 56 27.78 -6.99 4.59
N PRO A 57 28.73 -6.89 3.64
CA PRO A 57 29.18 -8.05 2.86
C PRO A 57 29.68 -9.18 3.76
N GLY A 58 29.19 -10.39 3.52
CA GLY A 58 29.55 -11.59 4.28
C GLY A 58 28.94 -11.70 5.68
N ALA A 59 28.25 -10.67 6.17
CA ALA A 59 27.50 -10.72 7.43
C ALA A 59 26.00 -10.85 7.21
N ASN A 60 25.46 -10.15 6.20
CA ASN A 60 24.07 -10.28 5.81
C ASN A 60 23.92 -10.52 4.30
N HIS A 61 22.81 -11.12 3.87
CA HIS A 61 22.49 -11.28 2.45
C HIS A 61 21.00 -11.02 2.15
N TYR A 62 20.66 -10.82 0.87
CA TYR A 62 19.30 -10.51 0.41
C TYR A 62 18.18 -11.32 1.10
N GLY A 63 18.30 -12.65 1.14
CA GLY A 63 17.28 -13.52 1.75
C GLY A 63 17.04 -13.33 3.25
N GLU A 64 17.89 -12.58 3.96
CA GLU A 64 17.62 -12.18 5.35
C GLU A 64 16.74 -10.94 5.41
N VAL A 65 16.83 -10.04 4.43
CA VAL A 65 15.92 -8.89 4.31
C VAL A 65 14.49 -9.37 4.05
N GLU A 66 14.32 -10.36 3.18
CA GLU A 66 13.00 -10.99 2.95
C GLU A 66 12.42 -11.61 4.22
N LYS A 67 13.24 -12.36 4.98
CA LYS A 67 12.81 -12.98 6.24
C LYS A 67 12.51 -11.94 7.32
N ALA A 68 13.18 -10.80 7.28
CA ALA A 68 13.01 -9.70 8.21
C ALA A 68 11.80 -8.81 7.89
N ALA A 69 11.06 -9.02 6.80
CA ALA A 69 10.03 -8.10 6.34
C ALA A 69 8.96 -7.77 7.41
N ASP A 70 8.50 -8.77 8.15
CA ASP A 70 7.50 -8.57 9.23
C ASP A 70 8.11 -7.89 10.46
N ASP A 71 9.36 -8.18 10.82
CA ASP A 71 10.06 -7.50 11.91
C ASP A 71 10.34 -6.03 11.56
N ILE A 72 10.64 -5.75 10.29
CA ILE A 72 10.76 -4.39 9.76
C ILE A 72 9.40 -3.69 9.83
N ALA A 73 8.32 -4.33 9.37
CA ALA A 73 6.96 -3.77 9.50
C ALA A 73 6.65 -3.40 10.96
N TYR A 74 6.94 -4.31 11.89
CA TYR A 74 6.76 -4.08 13.32
C TYR A 74 7.58 -2.91 13.86
N ALA A 75 8.86 -2.80 13.44
CA ALA A 75 9.73 -1.70 13.88
C ALA A 75 9.20 -0.32 13.49
N TYR A 76 8.50 -0.23 12.36
CA TYR A 76 7.85 0.98 11.85
C TYR A 76 6.37 1.09 12.23
N GLU A 77 5.86 0.22 13.10
CA GLU A 77 4.46 0.22 13.55
C GLU A 77 3.46 0.06 12.37
N LEU A 78 3.88 -0.69 11.35
CA LEU A 78 3.08 -1.02 10.18
C LEU A 78 2.35 -2.35 10.37
N PRO A 79 1.16 -2.53 9.76
CA PRO A 79 0.50 -3.82 9.76
C PRO A 79 1.35 -4.91 9.09
N PRO A 80 1.29 -6.17 9.55
CA PRO A 80 1.99 -7.30 8.91
C PRO A 80 1.67 -7.42 7.41
N GLY A 81 2.66 -7.79 6.60
CA GLY A 81 2.52 -7.86 5.14
C GLY A 81 2.52 -6.51 4.41
N SER A 82 2.82 -5.39 5.09
CA SER A 82 2.94 -4.06 4.45
C SER A 82 4.32 -3.78 3.85
N VAL A 83 5.29 -4.67 4.07
CA VAL A 83 6.66 -4.54 3.54
C VAL A 83 6.83 -5.47 2.34
N VAL A 84 7.30 -4.92 1.22
CA VAL A 84 7.71 -5.65 0.02
C VAL A 84 9.22 -5.49 -0.13
N VAL A 85 9.91 -6.62 -0.20
CA VAL A 85 11.33 -6.67 -0.54
C VAL A 85 11.40 -6.98 -2.03
N ASP A 86 11.88 -6.02 -2.81
CA ASP A 86 12.10 -6.19 -4.24
C ASP A 86 13.50 -6.80 -4.44
N PRO A 87 13.60 -8.02 -5.02
CA PRO A 87 14.87 -8.62 -5.39
C PRO A 87 15.58 -7.87 -6.51
N GLY A 88 14.94 -6.84 -7.07
CA GLY A 88 15.17 -6.17 -8.34
C GLY A 88 16.54 -6.37 -8.97
N ASN A 89 16.55 -6.49 -10.30
CA ASN A 89 17.69 -6.55 -11.22
C ASN A 89 18.77 -5.44 -11.06
N ARG A 90 18.70 -4.62 -10.01
CA ARG A 90 19.62 -3.57 -9.58
C ARG A 90 20.37 -3.92 -8.29
N GLY A 91 20.06 -5.04 -7.64
CA GLY A 91 20.73 -5.55 -6.46
C GLY A 91 22.05 -6.25 -6.81
N THR A 92 23.14 -5.87 -6.16
CA THR A 92 24.30 -6.77 -6.00
C THR A 92 23.97 -7.76 -4.86
N ALA A 93 24.82 -8.75 -4.61
CA ALA A 93 24.62 -9.68 -3.47
C ALA A 93 24.41 -8.97 -2.12
N ASP A 94 24.89 -7.72 -2.01
CA ASP A 94 24.91 -6.91 -0.81
C ASP A 94 23.90 -5.74 -0.83
N THR A 95 22.96 -5.69 -1.79
CA THR A 95 21.93 -4.65 -1.81
C THR A 95 20.53 -5.22 -2.01
N SER A 96 19.53 -4.53 -1.46
CA SER A 96 18.12 -4.88 -1.60
C SER A 96 17.31 -3.60 -1.70
N PHE A 97 16.18 -3.62 -2.40
CA PHE A 97 15.27 -2.49 -2.41
C PHE A 97 14.01 -2.85 -1.62
N LEU A 98 13.57 -1.96 -0.74
CA LEU A 98 12.44 -2.22 0.14
C LEU A 98 11.37 -1.15 -0.05
N TRP A 99 10.12 -1.59 -0.07
CA TRP A 99 8.94 -0.74 -0.04
C TRP A 99 8.16 -1.04 1.23
N ALA A 100 7.92 -0.03 2.05
CA ALA A 100 7.14 -0.14 3.28
C ALA A 100 5.88 0.73 3.14
N TYR A 101 4.74 0.07 3.07
CA TYR A 101 3.44 0.71 2.87
C TYR A 101 2.71 0.92 4.19
N ARG A 102 1.79 1.89 4.21
CA ARG A 102 0.88 2.09 5.35
C ARG A 102 -0.23 1.04 5.45
N SER A 103 -0.43 0.24 4.40
CA SER A 103 -1.43 -0.83 4.39
C SER A 103 -0.95 -2.05 3.60
N PRO A 104 -1.31 -3.29 4.01
CA PRO A 104 -0.95 -4.51 3.29
C PRO A 104 -1.53 -4.57 1.89
N SER A 105 -2.68 -3.92 1.64
CA SER A 105 -3.29 -3.89 0.31
C SER A 105 -2.45 -3.12 -0.72
N HIS A 106 -1.74 -2.07 -0.30
CA HIS A 106 -0.74 -1.42 -1.17
C HIS A 106 0.42 -2.36 -1.51
N ALA A 107 0.94 -3.09 -0.53
CA ALA A 107 2.01 -4.06 -0.72
C ALA A 107 1.60 -5.20 -1.67
N ARG A 108 0.38 -5.73 -1.50
CA ARG A 108 -0.20 -6.73 -2.42
C ARG A 108 -0.35 -6.18 -3.82
N HIS A 109 -0.80 -4.92 -3.98
CA HIS A 109 -0.86 -4.29 -5.28
C HIS A 109 0.52 -4.18 -5.93
N HIS A 110 1.55 -3.75 -5.19
CA HIS A 110 2.93 -3.68 -5.67
C HIS A 110 3.39 -5.03 -6.22
N ASN A 111 3.17 -6.14 -5.50
CA ASN A 111 3.60 -7.46 -5.95
C ASN A 111 2.92 -7.92 -7.24
N LEU A 112 1.67 -7.51 -7.48
CA LEU A 112 0.92 -7.86 -8.69
C LEU A 112 1.15 -6.88 -9.86
N ARG A 113 1.54 -5.65 -9.52
CA ARG A 113 1.83 -4.53 -10.44
C ARG A 113 2.90 -3.65 -9.75
N PRO A 114 4.21 -3.87 -9.99
CA PRO A 114 5.29 -3.13 -9.33
C PRO A 114 5.37 -1.64 -9.72
N TRP A 115 4.36 -1.14 -10.43
CA TRP A 115 4.19 0.24 -10.84
C TRP A 115 2.86 0.73 -10.27
N GLY A 116 2.90 1.82 -9.50
CA GLY A 116 1.69 2.46 -9.01
C GLY A 116 0.74 2.79 -10.15
N LEU A 117 -0.55 2.95 -9.83
CA LEU A 117 -1.51 3.63 -10.71
C LEU A 117 -1.06 5.05 -11.08
N HIS A 118 -0.02 5.58 -10.43
CA HIS A 118 0.80 6.66 -10.97
C HIS A 118 1.69 6.17 -12.13
N GLY A 119 1.08 6.04 -13.30
CA GLY A 119 1.77 6.45 -14.51
C GLY A 119 1.89 7.98 -14.48
N ASN A 120 3.08 8.48 -14.12
CA ASN A 120 3.71 9.71 -14.64
C ASN A 120 2.99 11.08 -14.63
N ASP A 121 1.70 11.20 -14.32
CA ASP A 121 0.95 12.45 -14.55
C ASP A 121 1.16 13.49 -13.43
N TYR A 122 1.75 13.09 -12.30
CA TYR A 122 2.09 13.97 -11.16
C TYR A 122 3.50 13.73 -10.60
N ALA A 123 4.40 13.10 -11.37
CA ALA A 123 5.78 12.90 -10.93
C ALA A 123 6.46 14.26 -10.66
N GLY A 124 6.58 14.61 -9.38
CA GLY A 124 7.16 15.89 -8.93
C GLY A 124 6.16 16.98 -8.55
N GLU A 125 4.86 16.74 -8.64
CA GLU A 125 3.81 17.68 -8.24
C GLU A 125 2.94 17.12 -7.11
N SER A 126 2.73 17.91 -6.06
CA SER A 126 1.72 17.60 -5.05
C SER A 126 0.35 17.83 -5.68
N THR A 127 -0.41 16.77 -5.96
CA THR A 127 -1.82 16.91 -6.36
C THR A 127 -2.55 17.69 -5.26
N PRO A 128 -3.26 18.79 -5.56
CA PRO A 128 -3.95 19.55 -4.53
C PRO A 128 -5.01 18.68 -3.82
N PRO A 129 -5.24 18.86 -2.51
CA PRO A 129 -6.31 18.18 -1.80
C PRO A 129 -7.68 18.44 -2.47
N GLY A 130 -8.50 17.41 -2.63
CA GLY A 130 -9.89 17.55 -3.10
C GLY A 130 -10.11 17.48 -4.61
N LEU A 131 -9.08 17.22 -5.43
CA LEU A 131 -9.17 17.13 -6.89
C LEU A 131 -8.96 15.69 -7.40
N VAL A 132 -9.82 14.76 -6.96
CA VAL A 132 -10.01 13.54 -7.76
C VAL A 132 -10.72 13.95 -9.04
N THR A 133 -10.05 13.74 -10.17
CA THR A 133 -10.55 14.12 -11.49
C THR A 133 -11.78 13.31 -11.87
N ARG A 134 -12.55 13.82 -12.83
CA ARG A 134 -13.70 13.08 -13.37
C ARG A 134 -13.29 11.73 -13.99
N LEU A 135 -12.08 11.66 -14.56
CA LEU A 135 -11.54 10.43 -15.12
C LEU A 135 -11.27 9.41 -14.01
N GLU A 136 -10.58 9.80 -12.95
CA GLU A 136 -10.30 8.92 -11.80
C GLU A 136 -11.58 8.43 -11.12
N TRP A 137 -12.61 9.30 -11.02
CA TRP A 137 -13.92 8.87 -10.53
C TRP A 137 -14.58 7.83 -11.44
N ALA A 138 -14.55 8.05 -12.75
CA ALA A 138 -15.10 7.11 -13.73
C ALA A 138 -14.35 5.77 -13.71
N GLU A 139 -13.03 5.80 -13.57
CA GLU A 139 -12.20 4.59 -13.44
C GLU A 139 -12.52 3.82 -12.16
N LEU A 140 -12.67 4.52 -11.02
CA LEU A 140 -13.06 3.88 -9.76
C LEU A 140 -14.45 3.25 -9.86
N GLU A 141 -15.44 3.95 -10.43
CA GLU A 141 -16.79 3.41 -10.65
C GLU A 141 -16.77 2.19 -11.60
N ASP A 142 -15.97 2.23 -12.66
CA ASP A 142 -15.80 1.14 -13.61
C ASP A 142 -15.14 -0.09 -12.96
N TRP A 143 -14.07 0.10 -12.17
CA TRP A 143 -13.43 -0.98 -11.43
C TRP A 143 -14.35 -1.58 -10.38
N ALA A 144 -15.10 -0.75 -9.65
CA ALA A 144 -16.10 -1.21 -8.68
C ALA A 144 -17.17 -2.07 -9.38
N SER A 145 -17.68 -1.62 -10.52
CA SER A 145 -18.68 -2.34 -11.31
C SER A 145 -18.14 -3.66 -11.87
N LYS A 146 -16.95 -3.65 -12.46
CA LYS A 146 -16.26 -4.83 -13.00
C LYS A 146 -15.97 -5.86 -11.91
N TYR A 147 -15.54 -5.43 -10.73
CA TYR A 147 -15.29 -6.33 -9.60
C TYR A 147 -16.61 -6.88 -9.04
N ALA A 148 -17.61 -6.02 -8.80
CA ALA A 148 -18.92 -6.41 -8.30
C ALA A 148 -19.59 -7.48 -9.17
N PHE A 149 -19.42 -7.40 -10.49
CA PHE A 149 -19.90 -8.43 -11.41
C PHE A 149 -19.31 -9.81 -11.09
N VAL A 150 -17.99 -9.91 -10.96
CA VAL A 150 -17.30 -11.19 -10.71
C VAL A 150 -17.51 -11.67 -9.27
N TRP A 151 -17.55 -10.75 -8.31
CA TRP A 151 -17.90 -11.05 -6.92
C TRP A 151 -19.30 -11.64 -6.78
N LYS A 152 -20.29 -11.10 -7.50
CA LYS A 152 -21.64 -11.68 -7.51
C LYS A 152 -21.66 -13.03 -8.21
N GLN A 153 -20.82 -13.25 -9.22
CA GLN A 153 -20.72 -14.53 -9.92
C GLN A 153 -20.12 -15.63 -9.05
N ILE A 154 -18.99 -15.39 -8.36
CA ILE A 154 -18.32 -16.43 -7.53
C ILE A 154 -19.20 -16.90 -6.38
N ARG A 155 -20.18 -16.09 -5.95
CA ARG A 155 -21.14 -16.43 -4.89
C ARG A 155 -22.38 -17.18 -5.38
N ARG A 156 -22.52 -17.43 -6.69
CA ARG A 156 -23.60 -18.26 -7.22
C ARG A 156 -23.27 -19.74 -7.03
N PRO A 157 -24.26 -20.62 -6.80
CA PRO A 157 -24.03 -22.06 -6.63
C PRO A 157 -23.29 -22.73 -7.79
N ASP A 158 -23.46 -22.20 -9.00
CA ASP A 158 -22.88 -22.66 -10.26
C ASP A 158 -21.80 -21.69 -10.82
N GLY A 159 -21.39 -20.71 -10.01
CA GLY A 159 -20.49 -19.65 -10.39
C GLY A 159 -19.10 -20.12 -10.74
N ARG A 160 -18.82 -20.31 -12.04
CA ARG A 160 -17.45 -20.49 -12.53
C ARG A 160 -16.82 -19.13 -12.79
N VAL A 161 -15.76 -18.85 -12.05
CA VAL A 161 -14.99 -17.62 -12.15
C VAL A 161 -13.53 -17.97 -12.39
N ASP A 162 -12.90 -17.24 -13.32
CA ASP A 162 -11.46 -17.18 -13.44
C ASP A 162 -10.90 -16.47 -12.20
N MET A 163 -10.23 -17.22 -11.33
CA MET A 163 -9.66 -16.71 -10.08
C MET A 163 -8.55 -15.69 -10.31
N GLU A 164 -7.79 -15.80 -11.39
CA GLU A 164 -6.78 -14.80 -11.73
C GLU A 164 -7.45 -13.49 -12.11
N GLN A 165 -8.50 -13.55 -12.94
CA GLN A 165 -9.28 -12.38 -13.29
C GLN A 165 -9.97 -11.76 -12.06
N PHE A 166 -10.47 -12.57 -11.13
CA PHE A 166 -11.05 -12.12 -9.87
C PHE A 166 -10.04 -11.32 -9.04
N LEU A 167 -8.88 -11.92 -8.74
CA LEU A 167 -7.82 -11.30 -7.94
C LEU A 167 -7.30 -10.01 -8.60
N ARG A 168 -7.15 -10.02 -9.93
CA ARG A 168 -6.73 -8.84 -10.69
C ARG A 168 -7.73 -7.69 -10.56
N ARG A 169 -9.04 -7.97 -10.62
CA ARG A 169 -10.08 -6.93 -10.49
C ARG A 169 -10.16 -6.40 -9.06
N LEU A 170 -10.09 -7.28 -8.06
CA LEU A 170 -10.03 -6.89 -6.65
C LEU A 170 -8.84 -5.96 -6.40
N THR A 171 -7.65 -6.38 -6.82
CA THR A 171 -6.40 -5.63 -6.63
C THR A 171 -6.42 -4.26 -7.31
N ARG A 172 -7.05 -4.16 -8.50
CA ARG A 172 -7.19 -2.88 -9.21
C ARG A 172 -8.16 -1.94 -8.51
N LEU A 173 -9.29 -2.47 -8.03
CA LEU A 173 -10.25 -1.69 -7.27
C LEU A 173 -9.63 -1.17 -5.96
N GLU A 174 -9.01 -2.04 -5.18
CA GLU A 174 -8.40 -1.66 -3.90
C GLU A 174 -7.30 -0.62 -4.08
N ALA A 175 -6.48 -0.75 -5.11
CA ALA A 175 -5.48 0.27 -5.43
C ALA A 175 -6.10 1.60 -5.87
N ALA A 176 -7.14 1.58 -6.69
CA ALA A 176 -7.86 2.81 -7.07
C ALA A 176 -8.48 3.50 -5.85
N ILE A 177 -9.06 2.73 -4.90
CA ILE A 177 -9.59 3.24 -3.63
C ILE A 177 -8.48 3.92 -2.83
N LEU A 178 -7.37 3.22 -2.60
CA LEU A 178 -6.27 3.71 -1.80
C LEU A 178 -5.57 4.92 -2.43
N ASP A 179 -5.56 5.00 -3.76
CA ASP A 179 -4.99 6.12 -4.52
C ASP A 179 -5.82 7.42 -4.41
N VAL A 180 -7.15 7.31 -4.41
CA VAL A 180 -8.01 8.49 -4.29
C VAL A 180 -8.18 8.96 -2.86
N LEU A 181 -8.07 8.07 -1.87
CA LEU A 181 -8.33 8.34 -0.45
C LEU A 181 -7.55 9.54 0.13
N PRO A 182 -6.25 9.74 -0.16
CA PRO A 182 -5.52 10.93 0.29
C PRO A 182 -6.09 12.26 -0.24
N ARG A 183 -6.89 12.22 -1.30
CA ARG A 183 -7.38 13.39 -2.04
C ARG A 183 -8.90 13.57 -1.97
N THR A 184 -9.61 12.69 -1.24
CA THR A 184 -11.08 12.72 -1.14
C THR A 184 -11.56 12.30 0.24
N ARG A 185 -12.87 12.39 0.48
CA ARG A 185 -13.48 11.87 1.70
C ARG A 185 -13.74 10.38 1.54
N ALA A 186 -13.34 9.59 2.54
CA ALA A 186 -13.64 8.16 2.63
C ALA A 186 -15.13 7.85 2.34
N GLU A 187 -16.02 8.69 2.86
CA GLU A 187 -17.47 8.61 2.65
C GLU A 187 -17.88 8.62 1.16
N THR A 188 -17.23 9.43 0.33
CA THR A 188 -17.53 9.49 -1.11
C THR A 188 -17.12 8.19 -1.82
N VAL A 189 -15.97 7.63 -1.44
CA VAL A 189 -15.50 6.34 -1.96
C VAL A 189 -16.43 5.22 -1.51
N ARG A 190 -16.83 5.22 -0.24
CA ARG A 190 -17.80 4.28 0.33
C ARG A 190 -19.09 4.24 -0.47
N GLN A 191 -19.66 5.39 -0.80
CA GLN A 191 -20.89 5.49 -1.59
C GLN A 191 -20.75 4.84 -2.98
N ILE A 192 -19.59 4.95 -3.64
CA ILE A 192 -19.34 4.29 -4.93
C ILE A 192 -19.32 2.77 -4.77
N VAL A 193 -18.61 2.28 -3.75
CA VAL A 193 -18.49 0.84 -3.46
C VAL A 193 -19.85 0.25 -3.07
N GLU A 194 -20.61 0.92 -2.20
CA GLU A 194 -21.96 0.52 -1.80
C GLU A 194 -22.93 0.55 -2.99
N LYS A 195 -22.87 1.57 -3.85
CA LYS A 195 -23.67 1.68 -5.09
C LYS A 195 -23.38 0.53 -6.07
N ALA A 196 -22.15 0.04 -6.14
CA ALA A 196 -21.80 -1.16 -6.92
C ALA A 196 -22.37 -2.46 -6.30
N GLY A 197 -22.83 -2.41 -5.05
CA GLY A 197 -23.34 -3.55 -4.30
C GLY A 197 -22.23 -4.44 -3.74
N LEU A 198 -21.12 -3.83 -3.34
CA LEU A 198 -19.97 -4.49 -2.72
C LEU A 198 -20.08 -4.35 -1.19
N PRO A 199 -20.33 -5.46 -0.45
CA PRO A 199 -20.37 -5.43 1.01
C PRO A 199 -18.94 -5.44 1.60
N TYR A 200 -18.84 -5.25 2.92
CA TYR A 200 -17.57 -5.29 3.66
C TYR A 200 -16.72 -6.52 3.30
N GLU A 201 -17.29 -7.72 3.28
CA GLU A 201 -16.53 -8.96 3.02
C GLU A 201 -16.01 -9.11 1.58
N SER A 202 -16.34 -8.17 0.69
CA SER A 202 -15.87 -8.19 -0.70
C SER A 202 -14.53 -7.49 -0.89
N LEU A 203 -14.05 -6.75 0.10
CA LEU A 203 -12.76 -6.07 0.07
C LEU A 203 -11.87 -6.61 1.19
N SER A 204 -10.57 -6.32 1.09
CA SER A 204 -9.66 -6.51 2.21
C SER A 204 -10.07 -5.62 3.37
N GLU A 205 -9.88 -6.13 4.59
CA GLU A 205 -10.28 -5.47 5.84
C GLU A 205 -9.73 -4.05 5.95
N ASP A 206 -8.43 -3.86 5.68
CA ASP A 206 -7.78 -2.54 5.73
C ASP A 206 -8.40 -1.52 4.75
N VAL A 207 -8.82 -1.96 3.56
CA VAL A 207 -9.48 -1.10 2.57
C VAL A 207 -10.92 -0.79 2.98
N ALA A 208 -11.65 -1.82 3.43
CA ALA A 208 -13.02 -1.66 3.89
C ALA A 208 -13.11 -0.70 5.08
N GLU A 209 -12.19 -0.82 6.04
CA GLU A 209 -12.07 0.09 7.18
C GLU A 209 -11.65 1.50 6.75
N ALA A 210 -10.70 1.63 5.83
CA ALA A 210 -10.23 2.93 5.36
C ALA A 210 -11.34 3.77 4.70
N ILE A 211 -12.32 3.12 4.06
CA ILE A 211 -13.50 3.79 3.51
C ILE A 211 -14.70 3.81 4.47
N GLY A 212 -14.61 3.18 5.64
CA GLY A 212 -15.67 3.15 6.64
C GLY A 212 -16.83 2.19 6.34
N LEU A 213 -16.63 1.16 5.51
CA LEU A 213 -17.61 0.09 5.35
C LEU A 213 -17.84 -0.62 6.68
N GLN A 214 -19.10 -0.92 6.98
CA GLN A 214 -19.46 -1.64 8.19
C GLN A 214 -19.55 -3.13 7.92
N GLN A 215 -18.91 -3.94 8.77
CA GLN A 215 -19.15 -5.36 8.79
C GLN A 215 -20.62 -5.58 9.15
N THR A 216 -21.40 -6.18 8.25
CA THR A 216 -22.79 -6.52 8.55
C THR A 216 -22.75 -7.56 9.66
N ARG A 217 -22.94 -7.16 10.92
CA ARG A 217 -23.10 -8.09 12.04
C ARG A 217 -24.27 -9.00 11.66
N ARG A 218 -23.98 -10.24 11.28
CA ARG A 218 -24.98 -11.30 11.32
C ARG A 218 -25.56 -11.23 12.73
N ARG A 219 -26.84 -10.87 12.85
CA ARG A 219 -27.57 -10.95 14.10
C ARG A 219 -27.25 -12.32 14.68
N ALA A 220 -26.54 -12.36 15.80
CA ALA A 220 -26.52 -13.50 16.69
C ALA A 220 -27.95 -13.63 17.22
N GLY A 221 -28.77 -14.31 16.43
CA GLY A 221 -30.17 -14.59 16.67
C GLY A 221 -30.36 -16.07 16.40
N GLY A 222 -29.95 -16.86 17.39
CA GLY A 222 -30.16 -18.29 17.46
C GLY A 222 -30.31 -18.68 18.92
N GLN A 223 -31.38 -18.19 19.55
CA GLN A 223 -32.01 -18.93 20.64
C GLN A 223 -32.59 -20.21 20.03
N VAL A 224 -32.07 -21.37 20.42
CA VAL A 224 -32.83 -22.50 21.00
C VAL A 224 -31.91 -23.18 22.00
#